data_AF-A0A958IN04-F1
#
_entry.id   AF-A0A958IN04-F1
#
_cell.length_a   1.000
_cell.length_b   1.000
_cell.length_c   1.000
_cell.angle_alpha   90.00
_cell.angle_beta   90.00
_cell.angle_gamma   90.00
#
_symmetry.space_group_name_H-M   'P 1'
#
loop_
_entity.id
_entity.type
_entity.pdbx_description
1 polymer ?
#
loop_
_entity_poly.entity_id
_entity_poly.type
_entity_poly.pdbx_seq_one_letter_code
_entity_poly.pdbx_strand_id
1 'polypeptide(L)'
;CVSCHEDDFQATTDPNHIAAAFPLECEVCHSTVAWEPAIFDHDNTDFPLTGAHTGVDCNSCHASGYTGTPTACVSCHQSDFDNTTDPNHIAANFPVQCEVCHSTTAWEPANWNHDQLYFPIYSGEHRNEWDTCADCHLDQTNFATFECIFCHEHRQSEMDDEHNNVNNYVYESTACYNCHPDGRELMQLDRMRN
;
A
#
# COMPACT_ATOMS: atom_id res chain seq x y z
N CYS A 1 6.72 4.67 44.10
CA CYS A 1 6.94 5.99 43.48
C CYS A 1 5.78 6.94 43.77
N VAL A 2 4.58 6.68 43.23
CA VAL A 2 3.40 7.56 43.40
C VAL A 2 3.05 7.87 44.87
N SER A 3 3.19 6.92 45.79
CA SER A 3 2.87 7.12 47.22
C SER A 3 3.61 8.29 47.89
N CYS A 4 4.77 8.71 47.34
CA CYS A 4 5.52 9.87 47.82
C CYS A 4 5.49 11.05 46.83
N HIS A 5 5.17 10.80 45.56
CA HIS A 5 5.26 11.76 44.45
C HIS A 5 3.91 12.00 43.76
N GLU A 6 2.81 11.83 44.50
CA GLU A 6 1.44 12.03 44.03
C GLU A 6 1.23 13.48 43.56
N ASP A 7 1.70 14.45 44.34
CA ASP A 7 1.60 15.88 44.00
C ASP A 7 2.39 16.21 42.72
N ASP A 8 3.59 15.63 42.57
CA ASP A 8 4.41 15.79 41.36
C ASP A 8 3.68 15.20 40.14
N PHE A 9 3.11 13.99 40.27
CA PHE A 9 2.36 13.33 39.22
C PHE A 9 1.14 14.15 38.76
N GLN A 10 0.41 14.76 39.70
CA GLN A 10 -0.76 15.60 39.41
C GLN A 10 -0.38 16.97 38.84
N ALA A 11 0.81 17.49 39.16
CA ALA A 11 1.29 18.79 38.71
C ALA A 11 1.92 18.79 37.31
N THR A 12 2.32 17.63 36.77
CA THR A 12 2.90 17.53 35.42
C THR A 12 1.90 17.98 34.36
N THR A 13 2.34 18.84 33.44
CA THR A 13 1.51 19.36 32.34
C THR A 13 2.03 19.04 30.94
N ASP A 14 3.24 18.50 30.83
CA ASP A 14 3.89 18.20 29.55
C ASP A 14 4.74 16.91 29.62
N PRO A 15 4.18 15.75 29.21
CA PRO A 15 2.76 15.50 28.97
C PRO A 15 1.95 15.51 30.29
N ASN A 16 0.71 16.01 30.26
CA ASN A 16 -0.15 16.03 31.44
C ASN A 16 -0.58 14.60 31.82
N HIS A 17 -0.04 14.05 32.91
CA HIS A 17 -0.27 12.65 33.27
C HIS A 17 -1.74 12.32 33.59
N ILE A 18 -2.47 13.25 34.18
CA ILE A 18 -3.88 13.06 34.55
C ILE A 18 -4.78 13.10 33.32
N ALA A 19 -4.61 14.10 32.46
CA ALA A 19 -5.37 14.24 31.23
C ALA A 19 -5.06 13.09 30.25
N ALA A 20 -3.82 12.62 30.25
CA ALA A 20 -3.34 11.47 29.48
C ALA A 20 -3.87 10.12 29.99
N ALA A 21 -4.36 10.08 31.24
CA ALA A 21 -4.68 8.85 31.98
C ALA A 21 -3.50 7.86 32.05
N PHE A 22 -2.29 8.35 32.33
CA PHE A 22 -1.12 7.49 32.45
C PHE A 22 -1.16 6.57 33.67
N PRO A 23 -0.50 5.39 33.58
CA PRO A 23 -0.37 4.46 34.71
C PRO A 23 0.44 5.06 35.86
N LEU A 24 0.29 4.49 37.07
CA LEU A 24 1.05 4.88 38.26
C LEU A 24 2.39 4.15 38.37
N GLU A 25 2.63 3.18 37.49
CA GLU A 25 3.89 2.47 37.26
C GLU A 25 4.89 3.41 36.54
N CYS A 26 5.51 4.31 37.29
CA CYS A 26 6.40 5.34 36.75
C CYS A 26 7.56 4.77 35.92
N GLU A 27 8.03 3.57 36.25
CA GLU A 27 9.11 2.85 35.58
C GLU A 27 8.82 2.46 34.12
N VAL A 28 7.56 2.57 33.67
CA VAL A 28 7.19 2.36 32.27
C VAL A 28 7.79 3.44 31.36
N CYS A 29 7.98 4.66 31.88
CA CYS A 29 8.51 5.79 31.10
C CYS A 29 9.72 6.46 31.75
N HIS A 30 9.84 6.42 33.08
CA HIS A 30 10.90 7.10 33.82
C HIS A 30 11.91 6.10 34.38
N SER A 31 13.16 6.53 34.48
CA SER A 31 14.18 5.79 35.23
C SER A 31 14.57 6.55 36.49
N THR A 32 15.00 5.83 37.52
CA THR A 32 15.55 6.45 38.74
C THR A 32 16.95 7.02 38.54
N VAL A 33 17.59 6.74 37.40
CA VAL A 33 18.93 7.25 37.02
C VAL A 33 18.81 8.59 36.30
N ALA A 34 17.85 8.69 35.39
CA ALA A 34 17.48 9.90 34.66
C ALA A 34 15.96 9.94 34.56
N TRP A 35 15.35 10.87 35.31
CA TRP A 35 13.90 11.04 35.32
C TRP A 35 13.40 11.76 34.06
N GLU A 36 14.21 12.67 33.51
CA GLU A 36 13.93 13.44 32.31
C GLU A 36 15.08 13.34 31.28
N PRO A 37 14.76 13.26 29.98
CA PRO A 37 13.41 13.04 29.44
C PRO A 37 12.91 11.63 29.78
N ALA A 38 11.59 11.49 29.92
CA ALA A 38 10.98 10.16 29.95
C ALA A 38 11.25 9.46 28.61
N ILE A 39 11.51 8.16 28.65
CA ILE A 39 11.70 7.34 27.45
C ILE A 39 10.55 6.34 27.41
N PHE A 40 9.71 6.46 26.39
CA PHE A 40 8.71 5.46 26.06
C PHE A 40 9.06 4.87 24.70
N ASP A 41 9.16 3.55 24.66
CA ASP A 41 9.57 2.81 23.46
C ASP A 41 8.36 2.17 22.80
N HIS A 42 7.94 2.75 21.67
CA HIS A 42 6.82 2.26 20.86
C HIS A 42 7.08 0.88 20.23
N ASP A 43 8.34 0.43 20.12
CA ASP A 43 8.66 -0.90 19.60
C ASP A 43 8.12 -2.02 20.51
N ASN A 44 7.79 -1.70 21.76
CA ASN A 44 7.15 -2.62 22.72
C ASN A 44 5.61 -2.53 22.71
N THR A 45 5.01 -1.84 21.73
CA THR A 45 3.56 -1.69 21.59
C THR A 45 3.04 -2.35 20.31
N ASP A 46 1.72 -2.46 20.18
CA ASP A 46 1.08 -2.98 18.96
C ASP A 46 1.22 -2.03 17.75
N PHE A 47 1.77 -0.82 17.95
CA PHE A 47 2.03 0.14 16.87
C PHE A 47 3.46 0.70 16.96
N PRO A 48 4.47 -0.04 16.45
CA PRO A 48 5.84 0.46 16.33
C PRO A 48 5.92 1.66 15.39
N LEU A 49 6.59 2.73 15.83
CA LEU A 49 6.79 3.92 15.01
C LEU A 49 7.96 3.69 14.04
N THR A 50 7.65 3.54 12.76
CA THR A 50 8.62 3.25 11.71
C THR A 50 8.58 4.29 10.60
N GLY A 51 9.70 4.42 9.87
CA GLY A 51 9.82 5.33 8.72
C GLY A 51 9.44 6.77 9.05
N ALA A 52 8.51 7.35 8.28
CA ALA A 52 8.07 8.73 8.44
C ALA A 52 7.37 9.03 9.78
N HIS A 53 6.92 8.01 10.51
CA HIS A 53 6.33 8.18 11.84
C HIS A 53 7.37 8.27 12.96
N THR A 54 8.66 8.07 12.67
CA THR A 54 9.71 8.18 13.69
C THR A 54 9.85 9.63 14.16
N GLY A 55 9.74 9.86 15.48
CA GLY A 55 9.91 11.17 16.08
C GLY A 55 8.71 12.12 15.96
N VAL A 56 7.53 11.62 15.62
CA VAL A 56 6.29 12.43 15.72
C VAL A 56 5.99 12.77 17.17
N ASP A 57 5.43 13.96 17.40
CA ASP A 57 5.02 14.38 18.75
C ASP A 57 3.91 13.47 19.28
N CYS A 58 3.98 13.06 20.54
CA CYS A 58 2.99 12.17 21.16
C CYS A 58 1.54 12.66 20.96
N ASN A 59 1.33 13.97 21.08
CA ASN A 59 0.01 14.60 20.94
C ASN A 59 -0.55 14.55 19.51
N SER A 60 0.27 14.24 18.50
CA SER A 60 -0.18 14.06 17.11
C SER A 60 -1.15 12.88 16.99
N CYS A 61 -0.98 11.85 17.81
CA CYS A 61 -1.86 10.68 17.87
C CYS A 61 -2.69 10.64 19.16
N HIS A 62 -2.14 11.14 20.27
CA HIS A 62 -2.73 11.02 21.61
C HIS A 62 -3.48 12.29 22.07
N ALA A 63 -3.95 13.13 21.15
CA ALA A 63 -4.69 14.36 21.50
C ALA A 63 -5.96 14.11 22.33
N SER A 64 -6.55 12.92 22.23
CA SER A 64 -7.73 12.49 23.02
C SER A 64 -7.38 11.56 24.19
N GLY A 65 -6.10 11.49 24.56
CA GLY A 65 -5.57 10.56 25.55
C GLY A 65 -4.77 9.41 24.96
N TYR A 66 -4.14 8.61 25.83
CA TYR A 66 -3.19 7.55 25.46
C TYR A 66 -3.79 6.14 25.44
N THR A 67 -5.11 6.04 25.65
CA THR A 67 -5.84 4.78 25.59
C THR A 67 -6.75 4.76 24.37
N GLY A 68 -6.83 3.60 23.70
CA GLY A 68 -7.71 3.41 22.54
C GLY A 68 -7.31 4.22 21.31
N THR A 69 -6.05 4.66 21.21
CA THR A 69 -5.55 5.37 20.04
C THR A 69 -5.63 4.47 18.80
N PRO A 70 -6.34 4.90 17.74
CA PRO A 70 -6.48 4.09 16.53
C PRO A 70 -5.14 3.82 15.85
N THR A 71 -4.96 2.61 15.34
CA THR A 71 -3.73 2.16 14.66
C THR A 71 -3.90 2.00 13.15
N ALA A 72 -5.14 2.05 12.63
CA ALA A 72 -5.38 1.97 11.20
C ALA A 72 -4.95 3.26 10.50
N CYS A 73 -4.22 3.15 9.39
CA CYS A 73 -3.64 4.30 8.66
C CYS A 73 -4.68 5.38 8.35
N VAL A 74 -5.84 4.99 7.83
CA VAL A 74 -6.92 5.92 7.46
C VAL A 74 -7.53 6.66 8.65
N SER A 75 -7.30 6.23 9.89
CA SER A 75 -7.75 6.98 11.08
C SER A 75 -7.15 8.39 11.13
N CYS A 76 -5.97 8.58 10.54
CA CYS A 76 -5.31 9.88 10.37
C CYS A 76 -5.25 10.29 8.90
N HIS A 77 -5.01 9.34 7.99
CA HIS A 77 -4.74 9.58 6.57
C HIS A 77 -5.98 9.38 5.67
N GLN A 78 -7.20 9.48 6.20
CA GLN A 78 -8.42 9.38 5.38
C GLN A 78 -8.44 10.45 4.27
N SER A 79 -8.06 11.69 4.60
CA SER A 79 -8.02 12.77 3.62
C SER A 79 -7.00 12.50 2.52
N ASP A 80 -5.85 11.91 2.86
CA ASP A 80 -4.85 11.56 1.84
C ASP A 80 -5.40 10.47 0.93
N PHE A 81 -6.02 9.42 1.50
CA PHE A 81 -6.67 8.35 0.75
C PHE A 81 -7.77 8.86 -0.19
N ASP A 82 -8.63 9.76 0.28
CA ASP A 82 -9.77 10.29 -0.49
C ASP A 82 -9.32 11.23 -1.63
N ASN A 83 -8.18 11.92 -1.47
CA ASN A 83 -7.70 12.93 -2.41
C ASN A 83 -6.63 12.42 -3.40
N THR A 84 -6.13 11.19 -3.25
CA THR A 84 -5.22 10.59 -4.25
C THR A 84 -5.92 10.44 -5.59
N THR A 85 -5.30 10.95 -6.67
CA THR A 85 -5.84 10.89 -8.04
C THR A 85 -5.06 9.98 -8.98
N ASP A 86 -3.85 9.55 -8.61
CA ASP A 86 -2.97 8.77 -9.47
C ASP A 86 -2.24 7.66 -8.69
N PRO A 87 -2.76 6.41 -8.70
CA PRO A 87 -4.10 6.05 -9.16
C PRO A 87 -5.20 6.55 -8.20
N ASN A 88 -6.41 6.82 -8.69
CA ASN A 88 -7.50 7.28 -7.83
C ASN A 88 -8.04 6.14 -6.95
N HIS A 89 -7.75 6.17 -5.65
CA HIS A 89 -8.09 5.08 -4.72
C HIS A 89 -9.60 4.84 -4.59
N ILE A 90 -10.40 5.89 -4.51
CA ILE A 90 -11.86 5.80 -4.34
C ILE A 90 -12.49 5.27 -5.63
N ALA A 91 -12.13 5.85 -6.76
CA ALA A 91 -12.72 5.50 -8.03
C ALA A 91 -12.36 4.06 -8.42
N ALA A 92 -11.09 3.65 -8.22
CA ALA A 92 -10.61 2.29 -8.41
C ALA A 92 -11.10 1.28 -7.35
N ASN A 93 -11.82 1.74 -6.33
CA ASN A 93 -12.34 0.91 -5.23
C ASN A 93 -11.22 0.11 -4.51
N PHE A 94 -10.07 0.73 -4.27
CA PHE A 94 -8.97 0.11 -3.54
C PHE A 94 -9.29 -0.04 -2.04
N PRO A 95 -8.72 -1.06 -1.37
CA PRO A 95 -8.92 -1.25 0.05
C PRO A 95 -8.22 -0.15 0.87
N VAL A 96 -8.75 0.11 2.07
CA VAL A 96 -8.15 1.02 3.05
C VAL A 96 -6.99 0.39 3.86
N GLN A 97 -6.63 -0.86 3.56
CA GLN A 97 -5.43 -1.52 4.09
C GLN A 97 -4.20 -1.01 3.32
N CYS A 98 -3.71 0.17 3.71
CA CYS A 98 -2.63 0.86 3.00
C CYS A 98 -1.37 0.01 2.88
N GLU A 99 -1.09 -0.84 3.87
CA GLU A 99 0.07 -1.73 3.95
C GLU A 99 0.13 -2.82 2.86
N VAL A 100 -0.96 -3.01 2.11
CA VAL A 100 -0.98 -3.89 0.93
C VAL A 100 -0.08 -3.35 -0.17
N CYS A 101 0.06 -2.01 -0.26
CA CYS A 101 0.80 -1.33 -1.33
C CYS A 101 1.83 -0.34 -0.80
N HIS A 102 1.60 0.30 0.35
CA HIS A 102 2.46 1.34 0.90
C HIS A 102 3.25 0.84 2.11
N SER A 103 4.38 1.47 2.36
CA SER A 103 5.13 1.26 3.60
C SER A 103 5.39 2.59 4.28
N THR A 104 5.55 2.57 5.60
CA THR A 104 5.89 3.77 6.38
C THR A 104 7.28 4.31 6.04
N THR A 105 8.18 3.47 5.52
CA THR A 105 9.56 3.84 5.13
C THR A 105 9.63 4.44 3.73
N ALA A 106 8.82 3.93 2.80
CA ALA A 106 8.70 4.41 1.43
C ALA A 106 7.21 4.39 1.06
N TRP A 107 6.59 5.56 1.16
CA TRP A 107 5.18 5.73 0.80
C TRP A 107 4.98 5.79 -0.71
N GLU A 108 5.90 6.48 -1.39
CA GLU A 108 5.96 6.59 -2.84
C GLU A 108 7.35 6.14 -3.36
N PRO A 109 7.40 5.34 -4.44
CA PRO A 109 6.27 4.68 -5.10
C PRO A 109 5.66 3.58 -4.20
N ALA A 110 4.40 3.23 -4.46
CA ALA A 110 3.80 2.06 -3.85
C ALA A 110 4.59 0.79 -4.24
N ASN A 111 4.80 -0.10 -3.27
CA ASN A 111 5.45 -1.39 -3.45
C ASN A 111 4.40 -2.49 -3.54
N TRP A 112 4.13 -2.94 -4.77
CA TRP A 112 3.24 -4.06 -5.05
C TRP A 112 3.77 -4.82 -6.27
N ASN A 113 3.43 -6.11 -6.37
CA ASN A 113 3.96 -6.97 -7.43
C ASN A 113 2.92 -7.19 -8.53
N HIS A 114 2.91 -6.33 -9.54
CA HIS A 114 2.01 -6.46 -10.69
C HIS A 114 2.21 -7.79 -11.43
N ASP A 115 3.45 -8.15 -11.78
CA ASP A 115 3.76 -9.34 -12.59
C ASP A 115 3.40 -10.66 -11.91
N GLN A 116 3.33 -10.70 -10.57
CA GLN A 116 2.91 -11.90 -9.84
C GLN A 116 1.40 -12.03 -9.72
N LEU A 117 0.68 -10.91 -9.70
CA LEU A 117 -0.76 -10.87 -9.45
C LEU A 117 -1.57 -10.79 -10.76
N TYR A 118 -0.99 -10.18 -11.79
CA TYR A 118 -1.63 -9.82 -13.06
C TYR A 118 -0.66 -10.02 -14.23
N PHE A 119 -1.04 -9.50 -15.41
CA PHE A 119 -0.22 -9.59 -16.61
C PHE A 119 1.19 -9.02 -16.39
N PRO A 120 2.27 -9.70 -16.81
CA PRO A 120 3.63 -9.24 -16.57
C PRO A 120 3.98 -8.05 -17.46
N ILE A 121 4.23 -6.90 -16.84
CA ILE A 121 4.57 -5.63 -17.51
C ILE A 121 5.93 -5.07 -17.08
N TYR A 122 6.46 -5.52 -15.94
CA TYR A 122 7.80 -5.14 -15.47
C TYR A 122 8.88 -6.15 -15.89
N SER A 123 8.52 -7.15 -16.68
CA SER A 123 9.40 -8.19 -17.21
C SER A 123 9.05 -8.56 -18.66
N GLY A 124 9.86 -9.43 -19.28
CA GLY A 124 9.69 -9.80 -20.69
C GLY A 124 9.88 -8.62 -21.64
N GLU A 125 9.16 -8.65 -22.77
CA GLU A 125 9.24 -7.65 -23.84
C GLU A 125 8.54 -6.32 -23.49
N HIS A 126 7.68 -6.28 -22.46
CA HIS A 126 6.99 -5.05 -22.02
C HIS A 126 7.82 -4.22 -21.03
N ARG A 127 8.97 -4.73 -20.60
CA ARG A 127 9.77 -4.12 -19.55
C ARG A 127 10.34 -2.77 -19.99
N ASN A 128 9.97 -1.72 -19.26
CA ASN A 128 10.36 -0.32 -19.50
C ASN A 128 9.76 0.32 -20.77
N GLU A 129 8.70 -0.26 -21.33
CA GLU A 129 8.04 0.27 -22.54
C GLU A 129 6.87 1.22 -22.24
N TRP A 130 6.55 1.44 -20.97
CA TRP A 130 5.40 2.21 -20.50
C TRP A 130 5.81 3.09 -19.31
N ASP A 131 5.10 4.21 -19.12
CA ASP A 131 5.41 5.21 -18.10
C ASP A 131 4.27 5.37 -17.08
N THR A 132 3.02 5.08 -17.47
CA THR A 132 1.85 5.27 -16.61
C THR A 132 0.91 4.09 -16.64
N CYS A 133 0.13 3.90 -15.57
CA CYS A 133 -0.90 2.85 -15.56
C CYS A 133 -1.95 3.07 -16.65
N ALA A 134 -2.20 4.33 -17.04
CA ALA A 134 -3.17 4.69 -18.05
C ALA A 134 -2.77 4.27 -19.48
N ASP A 135 -1.50 3.92 -19.69
CA ASP A 135 -1.01 3.43 -20.99
C ASP A 135 -1.67 2.09 -21.35
N CYS A 136 -2.02 1.29 -20.34
CA CYS A 136 -2.73 0.02 -20.52
C CYS A 136 -4.16 0.08 -19.93
N HIS A 137 -4.34 0.71 -18.78
CA HIS A 137 -5.64 0.84 -18.11
C HIS A 137 -6.35 2.13 -18.51
N LEU A 138 -7.14 2.05 -19.58
CA LEU A 138 -7.83 3.21 -20.16
C LEU A 138 -8.83 3.90 -19.23
N ASP A 139 -9.29 3.20 -18.19
CA ASP A 139 -10.17 3.73 -17.16
C ASP A 139 -9.45 3.73 -15.80
N GLN A 140 -9.05 4.92 -15.35
CA GLN A 140 -8.41 5.12 -14.04
C GLN A 140 -9.34 4.84 -12.84
N THR A 141 -10.63 4.62 -13.09
CA THR A 141 -11.62 4.22 -12.09
C THR A 141 -11.91 2.73 -12.13
N ASN A 142 -11.43 2.02 -13.15
CA ASN A 142 -11.66 0.58 -13.27
C ASN A 142 -10.48 -0.09 -13.97
N PHE A 143 -9.50 -0.52 -13.17
CA PHE A 143 -8.31 -1.24 -13.64
C PHE A 143 -8.62 -2.64 -14.22
N ALA A 144 -9.85 -3.14 -14.12
CA ALA A 144 -10.27 -4.32 -14.87
C ALA A 144 -10.51 -4.01 -16.37
N THR A 145 -10.57 -2.73 -16.74
CA THR A 145 -10.60 -2.28 -18.13
C THR A 145 -9.18 -2.00 -18.58
N PHE A 146 -8.75 -2.69 -19.62
CA PHE A 146 -7.40 -2.57 -20.17
C PHE A 146 -7.39 -2.80 -21.68
N GLU A 147 -6.33 -2.35 -22.33
CA GLU A 147 -6.15 -2.48 -23.77
C GLU A 147 -4.70 -2.81 -24.14
N CYS A 148 -4.52 -3.91 -24.87
CA CYS A 148 -3.23 -4.45 -25.30
C CYS A 148 -2.99 -4.21 -26.80
N ILE A 149 -4.06 -4.09 -27.58
CA ILE A 149 -4.03 -4.14 -29.05
C ILE A 149 -3.57 -2.80 -29.65
N PHE A 150 -3.70 -1.69 -28.92
CA PHE A 150 -3.21 -0.39 -29.40
C PHE A 150 -1.68 -0.30 -29.48
N CYS A 151 -0.96 -1.23 -28.85
CA CYS A 151 0.50 -1.32 -28.93
C CYS A 151 0.95 -2.34 -29.98
N HIS A 152 2.13 -2.09 -30.56
CA HIS A 152 2.51 -2.47 -31.93
C HIS A 152 2.63 -3.97 -32.27
N GLU A 153 2.60 -4.90 -31.32
CA GLU A 153 2.87 -6.33 -31.58
C GLU A 153 1.63 -7.12 -32.04
N HIS A 154 0.42 -6.70 -31.67
CA HIS A 154 -0.79 -7.51 -31.84
C HIS A 154 -1.64 -7.05 -33.02
N ARG A 155 -1.13 -7.00 -34.25
CA ARG A 155 -1.93 -6.57 -35.42
C ARG A 155 -3.00 -7.60 -35.81
N GLN A 156 -4.22 -7.13 -36.11
CA GLN A 156 -5.37 -8.02 -36.35
C GLN A 156 -5.11 -9.05 -37.44
N SER A 157 -4.62 -8.64 -38.59
CA SER A 157 -4.35 -9.57 -39.69
C SER A 157 -3.35 -10.66 -39.33
N GLU A 158 -2.33 -10.32 -38.54
CA GLU A 158 -1.29 -11.26 -38.12
C GLU A 158 -1.82 -12.20 -37.04
N MET A 159 -2.58 -11.68 -36.07
CA MET A 159 -3.21 -12.50 -35.03
C MET A 159 -4.29 -13.43 -35.61
N ASP A 160 -5.10 -12.95 -36.55
CA ASP A 160 -6.10 -13.77 -37.24
C ASP A 160 -5.42 -14.94 -37.98
N ASP A 161 -4.28 -14.69 -38.64
CA ASP A 161 -3.53 -15.70 -39.37
C ASP A 161 -2.97 -16.80 -38.45
N GLU A 162 -2.42 -16.43 -37.29
CA GLU A 162 -1.90 -17.37 -36.29
C GLU A 162 -3.03 -18.13 -35.55
N HIS A 163 -4.20 -17.50 -35.38
CA HIS A 163 -5.34 -18.07 -34.64
C HIS A 163 -6.41 -18.73 -35.53
N ASN A 164 -6.14 -18.93 -36.82
CA ASN A 164 -7.07 -19.53 -37.80
C ASN A 164 -7.72 -20.87 -37.36
N ASN A 165 -7.08 -21.62 -36.46
CA ASN A 165 -7.56 -22.91 -35.94
C ASN A 165 -8.01 -22.87 -34.47
N VAL A 166 -8.07 -21.68 -33.86
CA VAL A 166 -8.46 -21.50 -32.47
C VAL A 166 -9.96 -21.19 -32.40
N ASN A 167 -10.73 -22.16 -31.89
CA ASN A 167 -12.17 -21.98 -31.71
C ASN A 167 -12.45 -20.85 -30.71
N ASN A 168 -13.41 -19.98 -31.03
CA ASN A 168 -13.79 -18.81 -30.24
C ASN A 168 -12.67 -17.75 -30.08
N TYR A 169 -11.69 -17.74 -30.98
CA TYR A 169 -10.79 -16.59 -31.10
C TYR A 169 -11.61 -15.32 -31.40
N VAL A 170 -11.32 -14.29 -30.62
CA VAL A 170 -11.90 -12.96 -30.77
C VAL A 170 -10.76 -11.97 -30.58
N TYR A 171 -10.57 -11.08 -31.54
CA TYR A 171 -9.53 -10.06 -31.51
C TYR A 171 -9.95 -8.88 -30.62
N GLU A 172 -9.93 -9.12 -29.31
CA GLU A 172 -10.31 -8.17 -28.27
C GLU A 172 -9.41 -8.40 -27.05
N SER A 173 -8.96 -7.32 -26.39
CA SER A 173 -7.95 -7.41 -25.32
C SER A 173 -8.33 -8.34 -24.17
N THR A 174 -9.59 -8.33 -23.74
CA THR A 174 -10.07 -9.27 -22.71
C THR A 174 -10.01 -10.73 -23.19
N ALA A 175 -10.29 -11.00 -24.46
CA ALA A 175 -10.21 -12.36 -25.02
C ALA A 175 -8.75 -12.82 -25.13
N CYS A 176 -7.85 -11.94 -25.58
CA CYS A 176 -6.41 -12.18 -25.59
C CYS A 176 -5.90 -12.54 -24.19
N TYR A 177 -6.23 -11.74 -23.17
CA TYR A 177 -5.80 -11.99 -21.78
C TYR A 177 -6.33 -13.33 -21.21
N ASN A 178 -7.57 -13.71 -21.55
CA ASN A 178 -8.15 -14.97 -21.08
C ASN A 178 -7.40 -16.22 -21.60
N CYS A 179 -6.85 -16.14 -22.82
CA CYS A 179 -6.03 -17.21 -23.39
C CYS A 179 -4.54 -17.07 -23.03
N HIS A 180 -4.05 -15.83 -22.92
CA HIS A 180 -2.64 -15.48 -22.70
C HIS A 180 -2.48 -14.60 -21.45
N PRO A 181 -2.71 -15.14 -20.24
CA PRO A 181 -2.70 -14.35 -19.00
C PRO A 181 -1.29 -13.84 -18.63
N ASP A 182 -0.25 -14.40 -19.23
CA ASP A 182 1.16 -14.04 -19.03
C ASP A 182 1.84 -13.54 -20.31
N GLY A 183 1.06 -13.28 -21.37
CA GLY A 183 1.56 -12.78 -22.65
C GLY A 183 2.38 -13.80 -23.45
N ARG A 184 2.48 -15.05 -22.98
CA ARG A 184 3.21 -16.09 -23.71
C ARG A 184 2.31 -16.78 -24.71
N GLU A 185 2.85 -17.07 -25.88
CA GLU A 185 2.24 -18.04 -26.78
C GLU A 185 2.07 -19.37 -26.03
N LEU A 186 0.84 -19.89 -26.00
CA LEU A 186 0.59 -21.21 -25.45
C LEU A 186 1.36 -22.19 -26.33
N MET A 187 2.43 -22.81 -25.80
CA MET A 187 3.17 -23.87 -26.48
C MET A 187 2.32 -25.15 -26.63
N GLN A 188 1.25 -25.08 -27.40
CA GLN A 188 0.71 -26.21 -28.14
C GLN A 188 0.95 -25.90 -29.61
N LEU A 189 2.09 -26.38 -30.13
CA LEU A 189 2.33 -26.87 -31.51
C LEU A 189 3.74 -26.60 -32.05
N ASP A 190 4.68 -26.08 -31.26
CA ASP A 190 6.10 -25.98 -31.68
C ASP A 190 6.88 -27.33 -31.70
N ARG A 191 6.15 -28.45 -31.68
CA ARG A 191 6.69 -29.79 -31.99
C ARG A 191 6.21 -30.33 -33.34
N MET A 192 5.81 -29.49 -34.30
CA MET A 192 5.53 -29.93 -35.68
C MET A 192 6.05 -29.01 -36.78
N ARG A 193 7.06 -28.17 -36.53
CA ARG A 193 7.93 -27.64 -37.60
C ARG A 193 9.26 -28.39 -37.60
N ASN A 194 9.23 -29.58 -38.21
CA ASN A 194 10.41 -30.25 -38.79
C ASN A 194 10.47 -29.88 -40.26
#